data_AF-A0A060BXV4-F1
#
_entry.id   AF-A0A060BXV4-F1
#
_cell.length_a   1.000
_cell.length_b   1.000
_cell.length_c   1.000
_cell.angle_alpha   90.00
_cell.angle_beta   90.00
_cell.angle_gamma   90.00
#
_symmetry.space_group_name_H-M   'P 1'
#
loop_
_entity.id
_entity.type
_entity.pdbx_description
1 polymer ?
#
loop_
_entity_poly.entity_id
_entity_poly.type
_entity_poly.pdbx_seq_one_letter_code
_entity_poly.pdbx_strand_id
1 'polypeptide(L)'
;TSIIFNILLALPGERYEYETQMLAVCAHRNIPLTAVPIETVYENGNSGTHYRPLADSFRIVASLLKTFLRFTASSIACAVVDQVLAWTIMDSLVSILSGYDFLR
;
A
#
# COMPACT_ATOMS: atom_id res chain seq x y z
N THR A 1 -19.17 3.67 20.06
CA THR A 1 -19.69 4.31 18.83
C THR A 1 -18.88 5.53 18.42
N SER A 2 -18.55 6.48 19.32
CA SER A 2 -17.84 7.73 18.98
C SER A 2 -16.45 7.56 18.33
N ILE A 3 -15.72 6.47 18.62
CA ILE A 3 -14.38 6.21 18.05
C ILE A 3 -14.46 5.91 16.55
N ILE A 4 -15.40 5.04 16.13
CA ILE A 4 -15.58 4.67 14.72
C ILE A 4 -15.96 5.90 13.91
N PHE A 5 -16.89 6.70 14.41
CA PHE A 5 -17.32 7.93 13.74
C PHE A 5 -16.16 8.89 13.46
N ASN A 6 -15.29 9.13 14.45
CA ASN A 6 -14.11 9.96 14.26
C ASN A 6 -13.10 9.36 13.28
N ILE A 7 -12.91 8.04 13.30
CA ILE A 7 -12.02 7.35 12.34
C ILE A 7 -12.54 7.56 10.91
N LEU A 8 -13.83 7.38 10.68
CA LEU A 8 -14.42 7.48 9.35
C LEU A 8 -14.42 8.92 8.83
N LEU A 9 -14.73 9.91 9.67
CA LEU A 9 -14.65 11.33 9.30
C LEU A 9 -13.24 11.79 8.90
N ALA A 10 -12.20 11.14 9.43
CA ALA A 10 -10.81 11.48 9.12
C ALA A 10 -10.28 10.81 7.85
N LEU A 11 -11.07 9.94 7.19
CA LEU A 11 -10.63 9.25 5.98
C LEU A 11 -10.55 10.23 4.80
N PRO A 12 -9.45 10.21 4.04
CA PRO A 12 -9.34 11.02 2.83
C PRO A 12 -10.14 10.39 1.68
N GLY A 13 -10.44 11.20 0.65
CA GLY A 13 -11.14 10.75 -0.55
C GLY A 13 -12.62 11.11 -0.54
N GLU A 14 -13.26 10.94 -1.69
CA GLU A 14 -14.64 11.33 -1.96
C GLU A 14 -15.36 10.22 -2.72
N ARG A 15 -16.68 10.15 -2.59
CA ARG A 15 -17.54 9.20 -3.33
C ARG A 15 -17.01 7.75 -3.20
N TYR A 16 -16.77 7.07 -4.33
CA TYR A 16 -16.31 5.67 -4.38
C TYR A 16 -14.94 5.44 -3.74
N GLU A 17 -14.07 6.46 -3.76
CA GLU A 17 -12.75 6.36 -3.10
C GLU A 17 -12.93 6.30 -1.58
N TYR A 18 -13.77 7.17 -1.02
CA TYR A 18 -14.10 7.16 0.40
C TYR A 18 -14.72 5.82 0.83
N GLU A 19 -15.71 5.32 0.08
CA GLU A 19 -16.36 4.04 0.37
C GLU A 19 -15.35 2.89 0.43
N THR A 20 -14.45 2.83 -0.55
CA THR A 20 -13.43 1.77 -0.60
C THR A 20 -12.43 1.90 0.55
N GLN A 21 -12.01 3.12 0.87
CA GLN A 21 -11.11 3.37 2.01
C GLN A 21 -11.76 3.04 3.35
N MET A 22 -13.06 3.34 3.50
CA MET A 22 -13.83 2.99 4.69
C MET A 22 -13.87 1.47 4.89
N LEU A 23 -14.18 0.71 3.84
CA LEU A 23 -14.18 -0.75 3.90
C LEU A 23 -12.79 -1.30 4.23
N ALA A 24 -11.74 -0.77 3.60
CA ALA A 24 -10.36 -1.17 3.86
C ALA A 24 -9.93 -0.90 5.31
N VAL A 25 -10.29 0.26 5.87
CA VAL A 25 -9.96 0.60 7.26
C VAL A 25 -10.74 -0.24 8.26
N CYS A 26 -12.02 -0.53 7.98
CA CYS A 26 -12.81 -1.44 8.80
C CYS A 26 -12.18 -2.84 8.81
N ALA A 27 -11.77 -3.37 7.66
CA ALA A 27 -11.08 -4.65 7.55
C ALA A 27 -9.74 -4.64 8.31
N HIS A 28 -8.90 -3.62 8.10
CA HIS A 28 -7.59 -3.51 8.74
C HIS A 28 -7.67 -3.40 10.28
N ARG A 29 -8.70 -2.70 10.79
CA ARG A 29 -8.92 -2.51 12.23
C ARG A 29 -9.76 -3.62 12.86
N ASN A 30 -10.11 -4.68 12.12
CA ASN A 30 -11.00 -5.75 12.57
C ASN A 30 -12.35 -5.22 13.09
N ILE A 31 -12.86 -4.14 12.50
CA ILE A 31 -14.20 -3.64 12.79
C ILE A 31 -15.19 -4.59 12.13
N PRO A 32 -16.16 -5.17 12.87
CA PRO A 32 -17.12 -6.11 12.30
C PRO A 32 -17.94 -5.46 11.18
N LEU A 33 -18.01 -6.13 10.04
CA LEU A 33 -18.85 -5.76 8.90
C LEU A 33 -19.90 -6.84 8.69
N THR A 34 -21.16 -6.42 8.52
CA THR A 34 -22.28 -7.31 8.22
C THR A 34 -22.85 -6.93 6.88
N ALA A 35 -22.82 -7.87 5.92
CA ALA A 35 -23.49 -7.70 4.64
C ALA A 35 -25.00 -7.89 4.85
N VAL A 36 -25.77 -6.84 4.56
CA VAL A 36 -27.23 -6.89 4.56
C VAL A 36 -27.70 -6.96 3.10
N PRO A 37 -28.42 -8.01 2.68
CA PRO A 37 -28.93 -8.09 1.32
C PRO A 37 -29.94 -6.98 1.09
N ILE A 38 -29.81 -6.30 -0.05
CA ILE A 38 -30.75 -5.29 -0.54
C ILE A 38 -31.18 -5.66 -1.95
N GLU A 39 -32.34 -5.18 -2.36
CA GLU A 39 -32.79 -5.28 -3.74
C GLU A 39 -32.09 -4.22 -4.59
N THR A 40 -31.49 -4.64 -5.71
CA THR A 40 -30.82 -3.71 -6.63
C THR A 40 -31.87 -3.02 -7.51
N VAL A 41 -32.19 -1.77 -7.20
CA VAL A 41 -33.08 -0.93 -8.00
C VAL A 41 -32.26 -0.16 -9.04
N TYR A 42 -32.46 -0.44 -10.33
CA TYR A 42 -31.85 0.31 -11.43
C TYR A 42 -32.79 1.41 -11.94
N GLU A 43 -32.54 2.65 -11.56
CA GLU A 43 -33.23 3.80 -12.15
C GLU A 43 -32.55 4.20 -13.47
N ASN A 44 -33.30 4.23 -14.58
CA ASN A 44 -32.83 4.66 -15.90
C ASN A 44 -31.50 4.03 -16.33
N GLY A 45 -31.31 2.72 -16.08
CA GLY A 45 -30.07 2.01 -16.40
C GLY A 45 -28.85 2.55 -15.66
N ASN A 46 -29.05 3.14 -14.47
CA ASN A 46 -28.01 3.78 -13.67
C ASN A 46 -27.39 5.04 -14.30
N SER A 47 -28.11 5.70 -15.23
CA SER A 47 -27.62 6.90 -15.94
C SER A 47 -27.29 8.09 -15.04
N GLY A 48 -27.85 8.13 -13.82
CA GLY A 48 -27.48 9.11 -12.78
C GLY A 48 -26.17 8.79 -12.05
N THR A 49 -25.62 7.58 -12.18
CA THR A 49 -24.29 7.30 -11.63
C THR A 49 -23.23 7.94 -12.50
N HIS A 50 -22.68 9.06 -12.02
CA HIS A 50 -21.46 9.65 -12.56
C HIS A 50 -20.23 8.80 -12.21
N TYR A 51 -20.30 7.48 -12.36
CA TYR A 51 -19.16 6.58 -12.23
C TYR A 51 -18.41 6.59 -13.56
N ARG A 52 -17.15 7.02 -13.54
CA ARG A 52 -16.27 7.03 -14.71
C ARG A 52 -15.42 5.76 -14.63
N PRO A 53 -15.74 4.68 -15.38
CA PRO A 53 -15.23 3.35 -15.09
C PRO A 53 -13.71 3.24 -15.02
N LEU A 54 -12.99 3.97 -15.88
CA LEU A 54 -11.53 3.94 -15.90
C LEU A 54 -10.90 4.85 -14.83
N ALA A 55 -11.37 6.08 -14.72
CA ALA A 55 -10.76 7.08 -13.84
C ALA A 55 -11.00 6.77 -12.35
N ASP A 56 -12.21 6.36 -12.00
CA ASP A 56 -12.57 6.08 -10.61
C ASP A 56 -11.96 4.76 -10.15
N SER A 57 -11.93 3.73 -11.01
CA SER A 57 -11.20 2.48 -10.72
C SER A 57 -9.70 2.73 -10.52
N PHE A 58 -9.08 3.59 -11.34
CA PHE A 58 -7.66 3.92 -11.18
C PHE A 58 -7.38 4.61 -9.83
N ARG A 59 -8.24 5.55 -9.39
CA ARG A 59 -8.08 6.21 -8.09
C ARG A 59 -8.15 5.22 -6.93
N ILE A 60 -9.10 4.30 -6.97
CA ILE A 60 -9.25 3.25 -5.96
C ILE A 60 -8.00 2.37 -5.92
N VAL A 61 -7.57 1.86 -7.08
CA VAL A 61 -6.38 1.00 -7.19
C VAL A 61 -5.13 1.74 -6.74
N ALA A 62 -4.96 3.01 -7.12
CA ALA A 62 -3.82 3.83 -6.75
C ALA A 62 -3.74 4.05 -5.22
N SER A 63 -4.89 4.28 -4.56
CA SER A 63 -4.93 4.45 -3.10
C SER A 63 -4.48 3.17 -2.37
N LEU A 64 -4.92 2.00 -2.82
CA LEU A 64 -4.49 0.70 -2.27
C LEU A 64 -3.01 0.42 -2.56
N LEU A 65 -2.54 0.74 -3.76
CA LEU A 65 -1.16 0.48 -4.20
C LEU A 65 -0.14 1.37 -3.49
N LYS A 66 -0.55 2.55 -3.01
CA LYS A 66 0.34 3.48 -2.28
C LYS A 66 1.00 2.82 -1.07
N THR A 67 0.25 2.04 -0.30
CA THR A 67 0.80 1.33 0.87
C THR A 67 1.79 0.26 0.42
N PHE A 68 1.44 -0.55 -0.59
CA PHE A 68 2.32 -1.55 -1.17
C PHE A 68 3.63 -0.94 -1.68
N LEU A 69 3.57 0.17 -2.41
CA LEU A 69 4.74 0.86 -2.94
C LEU A 69 5.69 1.35 -1.85
N ARG A 70 5.16 1.82 -0.70
CA ARG A 70 6.00 2.24 0.44
C ARG A 70 6.78 1.06 1.02
N PHE A 71 6.12 -0.09 1.19
CA PHE A 71 6.79 -1.30 1.66
C PHE A 71 7.82 -1.80 0.65
N THR A 72 7.46 -1.88 -0.63
CA THR A 72 8.37 -2.30 -1.70
C THR A 72 9.59 -1.39 -1.80
N ALA A 73 9.40 -0.06 -1.72
CA ALA A 73 10.50 0.90 -1.72
C ALA A 73 11.43 0.69 -0.52
N SER A 74 10.88 0.45 0.68
CA SER A 74 11.68 0.14 1.87
C SER A 74 12.47 -1.16 1.69
N SER A 75 11.85 -2.22 1.15
CA SER A 75 12.51 -3.50 0.92
C SER A 75 13.65 -3.38 -0.10
N ILE A 76 13.43 -2.63 -1.18
CA ILE A 76 14.47 -2.36 -2.18
C ILE A 76 15.62 -1.57 -1.55
N ALA A 77 15.33 -0.55 -0.74
CA ALA A 77 16.36 0.23 -0.06
C ALA A 77 17.21 -0.64 0.86
N CYS A 78 16.60 -1.52 1.67
CA CYS A 78 17.34 -2.48 2.49
C CYS A 78 18.20 -3.41 1.63
N ALA A 79 17.65 -3.99 0.56
CA ALA A 79 18.39 -4.88 -0.33
C ALA A 79 19.62 -4.19 -0.96
N VAL A 80 19.50 -2.91 -1.31
CA VAL A 80 20.63 -2.11 -1.82
C VAL A 80 21.68 -1.90 -0.74
N VAL A 81 21.27 -1.55 0.49
CA VAL A 81 22.19 -1.37 1.62
C VAL A 81 22.94 -2.67 1.92
N ASP A 82 22.23 -3.80 1.98
CA ASP A 82 22.81 -5.12 2.21
C ASP A 82 23.83 -5.47 1.11
N GLN A 83 23.50 -5.23 -0.16
CA GLN A 83 24.38 -5.51 -1.28
C GLN A 83 25.66 -4.66 -1.25
N VAL A 84 25.54 -3.36 -0.91
CA VAL A 84 26.69 -2.45 -0.79
C VAL A 84 27.58 -2.85 0.38
N LEU A 85 26.99 -3.15 1.54
CA LEU A 85 27.74 -3.61 2.72
C LEU A 85 28.48 -4.91 2.42
N ALA A 86 27.81 -5.90 1.83
CA ALA A 86 28.44 -7.16 1.46
C ALA A 86 29.63 -6.94 0.52
N TRP A 87 29.49 -6.06 -0.48
CA TRP A 87 30.58 -5.76 -1.40
C TRP A 87 31.76 -5.06 -0.73
N THR A 88 31.52 -4.04 0.09
CA THR A 88 32.58 -3.30 0.82
C THR A 88 33.32 -4.17 1.84
N ILE A 89 32.60 -5.06 2.54
CA ILE A 89 33.21 -6.04 3.45
C ILE A 89 34.09 -7.02 2.67
N MET A 90 33.58 -7.56 1.56
CA MET A 90 34.34 -8.49 0.73
C MET A 90 35.62 -7.84 0.17
N ASP A 91 35.53 -6.60 -0.31
CA ASP A 91 36.69 -5.85 -0.80
C ASP A 91 37.74 -5.61 0.30
N SER A 92 37.28 -5.22 1.49
CA SER A 92 38.15 -5.04 2.66
C SER A 92 38.83 -6.35 3.09
N LEU A 93 38.08 -7.46 3.10
CA LEU A 93 38.62 -8.79 3.44
C LEU A 93 39.65 -9.25 2.40
N VAL A 94 39.36 -9.07 1.10
CA VAL A 94 40.29 -9.39 0.02
C VAL A 94 41.56 -8.55 0.14
N SER A 95 41.45 -7.25 0.40
CA SER A 95 42.60 -6.36 0.59
C SER A 95 43.48 -6.79 1.78
N ILE A 96 42.86 -7.18 2.91
CA ILE A 96 43.59 -7.70 4.07
C ILE A 96 44.31 -9.00 3.71
N LEU A 97 43.63 -9.97 3.10
CA LEU A 97 44.19 -11.27 2.76
C LEU A 97 45.29 -11.18 1.70
N SER A 98 45.10 -10.36 0.66
CA SER A 98 46.10 -10.12 -0.39
C SER A 98 47.28 -9.28 0.08
N GLY A 99 47.11 -8.44 1.10
CA GLY A 99 48.21 -7.76 1.80
C GLY A 99 49.16 -8.72 2.52
N TYR A 100 48.69 -9.91 2.93
CA TYR A 100 49.55 -10.97 3.50
C TYR A 100 50.36 -11.72 2.43
N ASP A 101 49.84 -11.85 1.20
CA ASP A 101 50.54 -12.55 0.10
C ASP A 101 51.71 -11.73 -0.51
N PHE A 102 51.80 -10.42 -0.26
CA PHE A 102 52.92 -9.57 -0.71
C PHE A 102 54.14 -9.58 0.23
N LEU A 103 53.99 -10.08 1.46
CA LEU A 103 55.07 -10.16 2.47
C LEU A 103 55.71 -11.56 2.57
N ARG A 104 55.47 -12.43 1.57
CA ARG A 104 56.09 -13.76 1.43
C ARG A 104 56.87 -13.84 0.12
#